data_AF-A0AAW1CS94-F1
#
_entry.id   AF-A0AAW1CS94-F1
#
_cell.length_a   1.000
_cell.length_b   1.000
_cell.length_c   1.000
_cell.angle_alpha   90.00
_cell.angle_beta   90.00
_cell.angle_gamma   90.00
#
_symmetry.space_group_name_H-M   'P 1'
#
loop_
_entity.id
_entity.type
_entity.pdbx_description
1 polymer ?
#
loop_
_entity_poly.entity_id
_entity_poly.type
_entity_poly.pdbx_seq_one_letter_code
_entity_poly.pdbx_strand_id
1 'polypeptide(L)'
;MVSDSSYDGTPPNIKEATFITSNYNVLVGAPEAQTDQPGVQKGGAVYFCEINGESCGQLVFDSSGSNTHEGEQIDSKSNQWFGATVRSSGSIILPLKVIKRFYVTY
;
A
#
# COMPACT_ATOMS: atom_id res chain seq x y z
N MET A 1 -7.34 -27.23 15.26
CA MET A 1 -8.45 -26.37 14.81
C MET A 1 -8.40 -25.15 15.72
N VAL A 2 -7.81 -24.06 15.24
CA VAL A 2 -7.86 -22.76 15.94
C VAL A 2 -8.64 -21.85 15.01
N SER A 3 -9.86 -21.56 15.42
CA SER A 3 -10.78 -20.59 14.84
C SER A 3 -10.76 -19.36 15.73
N ASP A 4 -10.40 -18.22 15.15
CA ASP A 4 -10.73 -16.82 15.50
C ASP A 4 -9.67 -15.93 14.85
N SER A 5 -9.95 -14.82 14.16
CA SER A 5 -11.03 -13.87 14.33
C SER A 5 -11.22 -13.06 13.03
N SER A 6 -12.49 -12.81 12.70
CA SER A 6 -13.05 -11.65 12.00
C SER A 6 -12.05 -10.74 11.25
N TYR A 7 -11.99 -10.88 9.92
CA TYR A 7 -11.69 -9.74 9.07
C TYR A 7 -12.96 -8.89 9.03
N ASP A 8 -13.01 -7.80 9.80
CA ASP A 8 -14.22 -6.98 10.06
C ASP A 8 -14.75 -6.25 8.81
N GLY A 9 -14.10 -6.36 7.65
CA GLY A 9 -14.60 -5.74 6.41
C GLY A 9 -14.76 -4.21 6.48
N THR A 10 -14.37 -3.58 7.58
CA THR A 10 -14.36 -2.13 7.75
C THR A 10 -13.05 -1.60 7.19
N PRO A 11 -13.08 -0.83 6.09
CA PRO A 11 -11.85 -0.26 5.57
C PRO A 11 -11.25 0.70 6.61
N PRO A 12 -9.95 0.58 6.93
CA PRO A 12 -9.30 1.46 7.89
C PRO A 12 -9.41 2.90 7.41
N ASN A 13 -10.00 3.77 8.24
CA ASN A 13 -10.11 5.23 8.12
C ASN A 13 -9.61 5.82 6.79
N ILE A 14 -10.40 5.67 5.73
CA ILE A 14 -10.08 6.20 4.40
C ILE A 14 -10.10 7.72 4.48
N LYS A 15 -8.94 8.36 4.34
CA LYS A 15 -8.87 9.82 4.26
C LYS A 15 -9.17 10.32 2.84
N GLU A 16 -8.69 9.66 1.80
CA GLU A 16 -9.03 9.94 0.39
C GLU A 16 -8.82 8.68 -0.48
N ALA A 17 -9.71 8.42 -1.45
CA ALA A 17 -9.63 7.28 -2.38
C ALA A 17 -9.69 7.76 -3.83
N THR A 18 -8.80 7.24 -4.68
CA THR A 18 -8.75 7.57 -6.12
C THR A 18 -9.35 6.42 -6.94
N PHE A 19 -10.47 6.69 -7.64
CA PHE A 19 -11.18 5.73 -8.49
C PHE A 19 -10.57 5.69 -9.90
N ILE A 20 -10.26 4.51 -10.45
CA ILE A 20 -9.70 4.38 -11.82
C ILE A 20 -10.42 3.23 -12.54
N THR A 21 -11.16 3.54 -13.59
CA THR A 21 -12.04 2.57 -14.25
C THR A 21 -11.34 1.86 -15.42
N SER A 22 -10.88 0.62 -15.20
CA SER A 22 -10.81 -0.41 -16.23
C SER A 22 -11.07 -1.76 -15.58
N ASN A 23 -12.35 -2.16 -15.54
CA ASN A 23 -12.92 -3.14 -14.60
C ASN A 23 -12.89 -2.61 -13.16
N TYR A 24 -14.00 -2.78 -12.44
CA TYR A 24 -14.38 -2.13 -11.17
C TYR A 24 -13.37 -2.27 -10.02
N ASN A 25 -12.21 -1.64 -10.13
CA ASN A 25 -11.16 -1.69 -9.12
C ASN A 25 -10.78 -0.27 -8.69
N VAL A 26 -10.39 -0.14 -7.43
CA VAL A 26 -9.98 1.10 -6.79
C VAL A 26 -8.60 0.94 -6.19
N LEU A 27 -7.83 2.02 -6.19
CA LEU A 27 -6.59 2.09 -5.44
C LEU A 27 -6.84 2.79 -4.12
N VAL A 28 -6.43 2.15 -3.04
CA VAL A 28 -6.59 2.65 -1.67
C VAL A 28 -5.22 2.88 -1.07
N GLY A 29 -4.92 4.13 -0.72
CA GLY A 29 -3.73 4.47 0.05
C GLY A 29 -3.95 4.27 1.54
N ALA A 30 -2.99 3.64 2.22
CA ALA A 30 -3.03 3.38 3.65
C ALA A 30 -1.70 3.79 4.29
N PRO A 31 -1.49 5.09 4.58
CA PRO A 31 -0.19 5.65 5.00
C PRO A 31 0.37 5.07 6.29
N GLU A 32 -0.49 4.58 7.18
CA GLU A 32 -0.10 3.98 8.45
C GLU A 32 -0.20 2.45 8.46
N ALA A 33 -0.50 1.81 7.32
CA ALA A 33 -0.57 0.36 7.26
C ALA A 33 0.78 -0.27 7.64
N GLN A 34 0.71 -1.36 8.39
CA GLN A 34 1.87 -2.17 8.69
C GLN A 34 2.20 -3.08 7.50
N THR A 35 3.48 -3.22 7.19
CA THR A 35 3.99 -4.07 6.11
C THR A 35 4.93 -5.13 6.68
N ASP A 36 5.29 -6.12 5.86
CA ASP A 36 6.28 -7.14 6.21
C ASP A 36 7.72 -6.66 6.05
N GLN A 37 7.95 -5.35 5.93
CA GLN A 37 9.29 -4.78 5.83
C GLN A 37 10.03 -5.00 7.17
N PRO A 38 11.19 -5.67 7.19
CA PRO A 38 11.89 -5.99 8.43
C PRO A 38 12.25 -4.73 9.23
N GLY A 39 11.86 -4.69 10.51
CA GLY A 39 12.19 -3.59 11.42
C GLY A 39 11.46 -2.27 11.13
N VAL A 40 10.47 -2.26 10.24
CA VAL A 40 9.70 -1.05 9.89
C VAL A 40 8.35 -1.06 10.62
N GLN A 41 7.98 0.09 11.19
CA GLN A 41 6.68 0.29 11.81
C GLN A 41 5.86 1.29 10.99
N LYS A 42 4.62 0.92 10.64
CA LYS A 42 3.73 1.80 9.87
C LYS A 42 4.41 2.33 8.61
N GLY A 43 4.99 1.41 7.83
CA GLY A 43 5.70 1.75 6.59
C GLY A 43 4.79 2.36 5.52
N GLY A 44 3.50 2.04 5.60
CA GLY A 44 2.47 2.47 4.66
C GLY A 44 2.34 1.51 3.48
N ALA A 45 1.14 1.44 2.89
CA ALA A 45 0.84 0.54 1.79
C ALA A 45 -0.16 1.16 0.80
N VAL A 46 -0.24 0.56 -0.39
CA VAL A 46 -1.32 0.82 -1.35
C VAL A 46 -1.97 -0.51 -1.70
N TYR A 47 -3.29 -0.54 -1.70
CA TYR A 47 -4.09 -1.71 -2.02
C TYR A 47 -4.78 -1.52 -3.37
N PHE A 48 -4.88 -2.59 -4.13
CA PHE A 48 -5.74 -2.69 -5.30
C PHE A 48 -6.93 -3.56 -4.92
N CYS A 49 -8.10 -2.94 -4.88
CA CYS A 49 -9.33 -3.56 -4.41
C CYS A 49 -10.38 -3.59 -5.51
N GLU A 50 -11.19 -4.64 -5.55
CA GLU A 50 -12.48 -4.59 -6.23
C GLU A 50 -13.40 -3.56 -5.54
N ILE A 51 -14.28 -2.91 -6.32
CA ILE A 51 -15.15 -1.83 -5.80
C ILE A 51 -16.14 -2.31 -4.74
N ASN A 52 -16.50 -3.60 -4.77
CA ASN A 52 -17.33 -4.26 -3.76
C ASN A 52 -16.58 -4.46 -2.42
N GLY A 53 -15.26 -4.26 -2.41
CA GLY A 53 -14.39 -4.47 -1.24
C GLY A 53 -14.13 -5.95 -0.89
N GLU A 54 -14.62 -6.90 -1.70
CA GLU A 54 -14.53 -8.34 -1.39
C GLU A 54 -13.12 -8.89 -1.64
N SER A 55 -12.38 -8.27 -2.56
CA SER A 55 -11.01 -8.67 -2.92
C SER A 55 -10.11 -7.44 -2.88
N CYS A 56 -9.14 -7.45 -1.96
CA CYS A 56 -8.13 -6.41 -1.82
C CYS A 56 -6.74 -7.04 -1.75
N GLY A 57 -5.85 -6.69 -2.68
CA GLY A 57 -4.45 -7.11 -2.67
C GLY A 57 -3.53 -5.94 -2.38
N GLN A 58 -2.56 -6.13 -1.49
CA GLN A 58 -1.48 -5.15 -1.32
C GLN A 58 -0.59 -5.13 -2.56
N LEU A 59 -0.30 -3.95 -3.07
CA LEU A 59 0.73 -3.74 -4.09
C LEU A 59 2.08 -3.62 -3.39
N VAL A 60 2.96 -4.61 -3.59
CA VAL A 60 4.30 -4.62 -2.98
C VAL A 60 5.25 -3.75 -3.81
N PHE A 61 5.55 -2.54 -3.32
CA PHE A 61 6.51 -1.62 -3.94
C PHE A 61 7.94 -1.86 -3.46
N ASP A 62 8.09 -2.02 -2.16
CA ASP A 62 9.36 -2.26 -1.48
C ASP A 62 9.10 -3.21 -0.30
N SER A 63 9.84 -4.31 -0.26
CA SER A 63 9.80 -5.29 0.83
C SER A 63 11.02 -5.19 1.75
N SER A 64 11.95 -4.27 1.47
CA SER A 64 13.15 -4.07 2.27
C SER A 64 12.88 -3.17 3.48
N GLY A 65 13.61 -3.42 4.58
CA GLY A 65 13.63 -2.53 5.75
C GLY A 65 14.38 -1.23 5.47
N SER A 66 14.63 -0.43 6.51
CA SER A 66 15.48 0.76 6.39
C SER A 66 16.88 0.37 5.87
N ASN A 67 17.40 1.19 4.96
CA ASN A 67 18.73 1.10 4.40
C ASN A 67 19.80 1.52 5.42
N THR A 68 20.93 0.82 5.35
CA THR A 68 22.10 1.10 6.19
C THR A 68 23.34 1.25 5.31
N HIS A 69 24.20 2.21 5.65
CA HIS A 69 25.51 2.40 5.04
C HIS A 69 26.57 2.43 6.14
N GLU A 70 27.62 1.61 6.02
CA GLU A 70 28.70 1.51 7.02
C GLU A 70 28.23 1.25 8.46
N GLY A 71 27.09 0.54 8.61
CA GLY A 71 26.50 0.24 9.92
C GLY A 71 25.59 1.36 10.48
N GLU A 72 25.53 2.50 9.82
CA GLU A 72 24.63 3.59 10.16
C GLU A 72 23.34 3.54 9.31
N GLN A 73 22.20 3.76 9.95
CA GLN A 73 20.93 3.85 9.26
C GLN A 73 20.85 5.18 8.50
N ILE A 74 20.68 5.11 7.18
CA ILE A 74 20.70 6.29 6.30
C ILE A 74 19.30 6.77 5.87
N ASP A 75 18.28 5.94 6.06
CA ASP A 75 16.88 6.34 5.90
C ASP A 75 16.02 5.72 7.02
N SER A 76 14.84 6.28 7.25
CA SER A 76 13.85 5.68 8.14
C SER A 76 12.57 5.47 7.38
N LYS A 77 12.22 4.19 7.18
CA LYS A 77 10.95 3.83 6.52
C LYS A 77 9.77 3.77 7.48
N SER A 78 10.02 3.85 8.79
CA SER A 78 8.96 3.84 9.79
C SER A 78 8.21 5.17 9.81
N ASN A 79 6.89 5.12 9.82
CA ASN A 79 6.00 6.29 9.75
C ASN A 79 6.28 7.22 8.56
N GLN A 80 6.81 6.69 7.45
CA GLN A 80 7.10 7.49 6.26
C GLN A 80 5.84 7.90 5.48
N TRP A 81 4.66 7.42 5.91
CA TRP A 81 3.36 7.75 5.31
C TRP A 81 3.25 7.33 3.84
N PHE A 82 3.85 6.21 3.46
CA PHE A 82 3.76 5.70 2.10
C PHE A 82 2.31 5.37 1.74
N GLY A 83 1.80 5.96 0.65
CA GLY A 83 0.39 5.86 0.29
C GLY A 83 -0.50 6.95 0.89
N ALA A 84 0.04 8.00 1.52
CA ALA A 84 -0.72 9.20 1.90
C ALA A 84 -1.41 9.88 0.72
N THR A 85 -0.81 9.77 -0.47
CA THR A 85 -1.43 10.20 -1.72
C THR A 85 -1.17 9.13 -2.78
N VAL A 86 -2.24 8.69 -3.45
CA VAL A 86 -2.17 7.72 -4.52
C VAL A 86 -2.79 8.30 -5.78
N ARG A 87 -1.94 8.51 -6.78
CA ARG A 87 -2.37 8.95 -8.12
C ARG A 87 -1.93 7.95 -9.16
N SER A 88 -2.83 7.68 -10.09
CA SER A 88 -2.63 6.81 -11.23
C SER A 88 -2.83 7.57 -12.53
N SER A 89 -2.08 7.19 -13.56
CA SER A 89 -2.33 7.62 -14.94
C SER A 89 -2.09 6.45 -15.88
N GLY A 90 -3.09 6.11 -16.70
CA GLY A 90 -3.07 4.96 -17.61
C GLY A 90 -3.80 3.73 -17.05
N SER A 91 -3.77 2.62 -17.79
CA SER A 91 -4.39 1.35 -17.37
C SER A 91 -3.53 0.61 -16.34
N ILE A 92 -4.15 0.11 -15.27
CA ILE A 92 -3.49 -0.77 -14.29
C ILE A 92 -3.61 -2.20 -14.81
N ILE A 93 -2.51 -2.78 -15.26
CA ILE A 93 -2.42 -4.19 -15.67
C ILE A 93 -1.49 -4.88 -14.67
N LEU A 94 -2.04 -5.67 -13.76
CA LEU A 94 -1.25 -6.55 -12.88
C LEU A 94 -0.90 -7.81 -13.69
N PRO A 95 0.38 -8.24 -13.79
CA PRO A 95 1.21 -8.57 -12.63
C PRO A 95 2.68 -8.04 -12.63
N LEU A 96 3.16 -7.31 -13.63
CA LEU A 96 4.56 -6.86 -13.67
C LEU A 96 4.66 -5.42 -14.20
N LYS A 97 5.00 -4.51 -13.29
CA LYS A 97 5.93 -3.39 -13.56
C LYS A 97 5.61 -2.47 -14.73
N VAL A 98 4.34 -2.18 -15.02
CA VAL A 98 3.99 -1.00 -15.80
C VAL A 98 2.89 -0.23 -15.09
N ILE A 99 3.29 0.45 -14.02
CA ILE A 99 2.53 1.58 -13.51
C ILE A 99 3.36 2.81 -13.87
N LYS A 100 2.88 3.56 -14.88
CA LYS A 100 3.69 4.53 -15.59
C LYS A 100 4.10 5.75 -14.75
N ARG A 101 3.43 6.01 -13.64
CA ARG A 101 3.85 6.91 -12.55
C ARG A 101 2.88 6.73 -11.37
N PHE A 102 3.41 6.37 -10.22
CA PHE A 102 2.83 6.81 -8.96
C PHE A 102 3.59 8.04 -8.51
N TYR A 103 2.87 9.04 -8.03
CA TYR A 103 3.45 10.14 -7.27
C TYR A 103 3.01 9.92 -5.84
N VAL A 104 3.94 9.48 -4.99
CA VAL A 104 3.78 9.48 -3.53
C VAL A 104 4.60 10.66 -3.04
N THR A 105 3.93 11.68 -2.53
CA THR A 105 4.57 12.86 -1.94
C THR A 105 4.65 12.66 -0.42
N TYR A 106 5.82 12.95 0.15
CA TYR A 106 6.05 13.08 1.59
C TYR A 106 5.71 14.50 2.07
#